data_AF-A0A6L8A8K4-F1
#
_entry.id   AF-A0A6L8A8K4-F1
#
_cell.length_a   1.000
_cell.length_b   1.000
_cell.length_c   1.000
_cell.angle_alpha   90.00
_cell.angle_beta   90.00
_cell.angle_gamma   90.00
#
_symmetry.space_group_name_H-M   'P 1'
#
loop_
_entity.id
_entity.type
_entity.pdbx_description
1 polymer ?
#
loop_
_entity_poly.entity_id
_entity_poly.type
_entity_poly.pdbx_seq_one_letter_code
_entity_poly.pdbx_strand_id
1 'polypeptide(L)'
;MTLLPDPEFTQHTDSFVVVEAPRTTFAANPKGMLKICQEFYRHYEDEFDVLVLVSHTPDGFLPQWGVGVRGGMLVVRHSDSGTGTSKRDFGQAFGSASRLKGVVHLSSLEQIVLGPLLHEFMHLWFSDLTVIPSEFVGHWGFSSVGGQLGGFQLEELETLGRGKYIAGNFGPQRAVNSVPYSDLEMYLAGWLPPTDVPEIWVAEDGQWSLKRLTKEELEDCKFESGPFMGELDEDCIIEKDDRGYKIFVANKISTWNVKEIIRNLGPRKPNFENSQKNFRAAFILVTGKGNPFSESELATAEHYINQFTIEGPLPKSFRDEIAHALWIEDIYNFWEAARGEATLKADELQSFRFRSE
;
A
#
# COMPACT_ATOMS: atom_id res chain seq x y z
N MET A 1 -19.44 14.11 -24.08
CA MET A 1 -18.91 13.47 -22.87
C MET A 1 -19.61 12.12 -22.77
N THR A 2 -18.96 11.05 -23.24
CA THR A 2 -19.60 9.73 -23.33
C THR A 2 -19.76 9.17 -21.92
N LEU A 3 -20.99 8.85 -21.53
CA LEU A 3 -21.29 8.20 -20.24
C LEU A 3 -20.60 6.84 -20.22
N LEU A 4 -19.81 6.57 -19.19
CA LEU A 4 -19.27 5.22 -18.96
C LEU A 4 -20.45 4.28 -18.67
N PRO A 5 -20.50 3.06 -19.21
CA PRO A 5 -21.54 2.10 -18.83
C PRO A 5 -21.43 1.78 -17.33
N ASP A 6 -22.56 1.43 -16.72
CA ASP A 6 -22.61 1.14 -15.28
C ASP A 6 -22.09 -0.27 -14.98
N PRO A 7 -21.42 -0.48 -13.83
CA PRO A 7 -20.99 -1.81 -13.41
C PRO A 7 -22.19 -2.69 -13.05
N GLU A 8 -22.06 -4.01 -13.23
CA GLU A 8 -23.10 -4.98 -12.88
C GLU A 8 -22.53 -6.05 -11.93
N PHE A 9 -23.21 -6.29 -10.80
CA PHE A 9 -22.83 -7.35 -9.87
C PHE A 9 -23.26 -8.72 -10.40
N THR A 10 -22.33 -9.66 -10.45
CA THR A 10 -22.56 -11.00 -11.03
C THR A 10 -22.49 -12.12 -10.01
N GLN A 11 -21.79 -11.93 -8.89
CA GLN A 11 -21.66 -12.92 -7.82
C GLN A 11 -21.40 -12.26 -6.46
N HIS A 12 -21.83 -12.93 -5.39
CA HIS A 12 -21.62 -12.47 -4.02
C HIS A 12 -21.37 -13.66 -3.09
N THR A 13 -20.33 -13.58 -2.26
CA THR A 13 -20.06 -14.50 -1.15
C THR A 13 -20.07 -13.71 0.17
N ASP A 14 -19.77 -14.35 1.29
CA ASP A 14 -19.54 -13.63 2.55
C ASP A 14 -18.23 -12.85 2.55
N SER A 15 -17.28 -13.19 1.67
CA SER A 15 -15.93 -12.62 1.65
C SER A 15 -15.74 -11.56 0.56
N PHE A 16 -16.45 -11.66 -0.57
CA PHE A 16 -16.30 -10.73 -1.69
C PHE A 16 -17.55 -10.64 -2.57
N VAL A 17 -17.54 -9.63 -3.45
CA VAL A 17 -18.48 -9.49 -4.56
C VAL A 17 -17.74 -9.41 -5.88
N VAL A 18 -18.35 -9.93 -6.94
CA VAL A 18 -17.83 -9.81 -8.31
C VAL A 18 -18.62 -8.76 -9.06
N VAL A 19 -17.90 -7.84 -9.68
CA VAL A 19 -18.43 -6.75 -10.52
C VAL A 19 -17.90 -6.92 -11.92
N GLU A 20 -18.80 -7.05 -12.89
CA GLU A 20 -18.46 -6.85 -14.29
C GLU A 20 -18.46 -5.35 -14.61
N ALA A 21 -17.34 -4.83 -15.13
CA ALA A 21 -17.18 -3.43 -15.51
C ALA A 21 -16.57 -3.29 -16.91
N PRO A 22 -17.01 -2.29 -17.71
CA PRO A 22 -16.36 -1.96 -18.98
C PRO A 22 -14.89 -1.59 -18.79
N ARG A 23 -14.03 -1.85 -19.80
CA ARG A 23 -12.60 -1.48 -19.77
C ARG A 23 -12.33 -0.01 -19.38
N THR A 24 -13.22 0.89 -19.79
CA THR A 24 -13.14 2.31 -19.49
C THR A 24 -13.48 2.68 -18.04
N THR A 25 -14.07 1.74 -17.29
CA THR A 25 -14.52 1.86 -15.88
C THR A 25 -13.64 1.03 -14.94
N PHE A 26 -12.46 0.54 -15.38
CA PHE A 26 -11.58 -0.28 -14.54
C PHE A 26 -11.12 0.44 -13.27
N ALA A 27 -10.87 -0.34 -12.21
CA ALA A 27 -10.57 0.16 -10.87
C ALA A 27 -9.30 1.02 -10.78
N ALA A 28 -8.34 0.84 -11.69
CA ALA A 28 -7.17 1.73 -11.74
C ALA A 28 -7.51 3.13 -12.29
N ASN A 29 -8.69 3.39 -12.85
CA ASN A 29 -9.12 4.73 -13.25
C ASN A 29 -9.95 5.36 -12.12
N PRO A 30 -9.63 6.59 -11.64
CA PRO A 30 -10.41 7.25 -10.57
C PRO A 30 -11.90 7.32 -10.82
N LYS A 31 -12.32 7.56 -12.08
CA LYS A 31 -13.74 7.60 -12.45
C LYS A 31 -14.37 6.20 -12.44
N GLY A 32 -13.59 5.18 -12.78
CA GLY A 32 -13.99 3.79 -12.73
C GLY A 32 -14.19 3.32 -11.30
N MET A 33 -13.17 3.54 -10.46
CA MET A 33 -13.21 3.30 -9.02
C MET A 33 -14.43 3.96 -8.37
N LEU A 34 -14.67 5.25 -8.64
CA LEU A 34 -15.82 5.98 -8.12
C LEU A 34 -17.15 5.30 -8.49
N LYS A 35 -17.33 4.91 -9.76
CA LYS A 35 -18.55 4.23 -10.22
C LYS A 35 -18.75 2.88 -9.56
N ILE A 36 -17.69 2.09 -9.39
CA ILE A 36 -17.75 0.78 -8.71
C ILE A 36 -18.16 0.96 -7.25
N CYS A 37 -17.62 1.96 -6.55
CA CYS A 37 -17.98 2.25 -5.16
C CYS A 37 -19.44 2.73 -5.04
N GLN A 38 -19.87 3.63 -5.93
CA GLN A 38 -21.26 4.08 -5.96
C GLN A 38 -22.21 2.91 -6.19
N GLU A 39 -21.89 2.03 -7.14
CA GLU A 39 -22.70 0.86 -7.41
C GLU A 39 -22.72 -0.07 -6.20
N PHE A 40 -21.59 -0.32 -5.54
CA PHE A 40 -21.54 -1.09 -4.30
C PHE A 40 -22.49 -0.56 -3.22
N TYR A 41 -22.43 0.73 -2.87
CA TYR A 41 -23.30 1.29 -1.83
C TYR A 41 -24.78 1.43 -2.23
N ARG A 42 -25.15 1.11 -3.48
CA ARG A 42 -26.58 0.92 -3.84
C ARG A 42 -27.14 -0.39 -3.34
N HIS A 43 -26.29 -1.38 -3.04
CA HIS A 43 -26.70 -2.73 -2.64
C HIS A 43 -26.28 -3.09 -1.21
N TYR A 44 -25.37 -2.34 -0.60
CA TYR A 44 -24.79 -2.64 0.70
C TYR A 44 -24.92 -1.46 1.67
N GLU A 45 -25.08 -1.78 2.95
CA GLU A 45 -25.07 -0.80 4.04
C GLU A 45 -23.72 -0.06 4.12
N ASP A 46 -23.78 1.20 4.57
CA ASP A 46 -22.58 2.02 4.82
C ASP A 46 -21.93 1.56 6.13
N GLU A 47 -21.20 0.43 6.08
CA GLU A 47 -20.57 -0.22 7.25
C GLU A 47 -19.04 -0.41 7.10
N PHE A 48 -18.51 -0.25 5.88
CA PHE A 48 -17.13 -0.56 5.52
C PHE A 48 -16.20 0.65 5.64
N ASP A 49 -15.08 0.48 6.32
CA ASP A 49 -14.00 1.47 6.45
C ASP A 49 -13.15 1.54 5.18
N VAL A 50 -12.97 0.41 4.47
CA VAL A 50 -12.16 0.31 3.25
C VAL A 50 -12.85 -0.56 2.20
N LEU A 51 -12.82 -0.14 0.94
CA LEU A 51 -13.17 -1.02 -0.19
C LEU A 51 -11.88 -1.45 -0.90
N VAL A 52 -11.70 -2.75 -1.13
CA VAL A 52 -10.53 -3.32 -1.82
C VAL A 52 -10.95 -3.85 -3.17
N LEU A 53 -10.58 -3.14 -4.24
CA LEU A 53 -10.95 -3.45 -5.61
C LEU A 53 -9.81 -4.24 -6.25
N VAL A 54 -10.06 -5.50 -6.59
CA VAL A 54 -9.06 -6.40 -7.17
C VAL A 54 -9.42 -6.65 -8.63
N SER A 55 -8.61 -6.12 -9.55
CA SER A 55 -8.89 -6.25 -10.99
C SER A 55 -8.45 -7.60 -11.55
N HIS A 56 -9.27 -8.15 -12.44
CA HIS A 56 -8.89 -9.25 -13.31
C HIS A 56 -8.18 -8.68 -14.54
N THR A 57 -6.85 -8.81 -14.63
CA THR A 57 -6.06 -8.34 -15.79
C THR A 57 -5.35 -9.49 -16.51
N PRO A 58 -6.08 -10.47 -17.07
CA PRO A 58 -5.47 -11.65 -17.69
C PRO A 58 -4.67 -11.33 -18.96
N ASP A 59 -4.94 -10.19 -19.62
CA ASP A 59 -4.23 -9.75 -20.83
C ASP A 59 -2.98 -8.89 -20.53
N GLY A 60 -2.56 -8.77 -19.26
CA GLY A 60 -1.48 -7.86 -18.86
C GLY A 60 -1.81 -6.37 -19.02
N PHE A 61 -3.11 -6.03 -19.13
CA PHE A 61 -3.57 -4.65 -19.21
C PHE A 61 -3.36 -3.95 -17.86
N LEU A 62 -2.24 -3.22 -17.73
CA LEU A 62 -2.04 -2.21 -16.70
C LEU A 62 -2.64 -0.90 -17.21
N PRO A 63 -3.73 -0.37 -16.61
CA PRO A 63 -4.31 0.88 -17.08
C PRO A 63 -3.31 2.02 -16.91
N GLN A 64 -3.36 2.97 -17.85
CA GLN A 64 -2.43 4.10 -17.98
C GLN A 64 -2.58 5.12 -16.84
N TRP A 65 -2.11 4.79 -15.65
CA TRP A 65 -1.20 5.71 -14.96
C TRP A 65 0.18 5.38 -15.53
N GLY A 66 0.94 6.37 -15.98
CA GLY A 66 2.25 6.18 -16.60
C GLY A 66 3.36 5.65 -15.67
N VAL A 67 3.02 4.72 -14.78
CA VAL A 67 3.84 4.07 -13.78
C VAL A 67 3.13 2.74 -13.51
N GLY A 68 3.83 1.60 -13.58
CA GLY A 68 3.24 0.29 -13.25
C GLY A 68 3.00 0.14 -11.75
N VAL A 69 2.07 0.93 -11.24
CA VAL A 69 1.55 0.91 -9.89
C VAL A 69 0.92 -0.47 -9.68
N ARG A 70 1.57 -1.27 -8.83
CA ARG A 70 1.13 -2.63 -8.45
C ARG A 70 0.00 -2.61 -7.43
N GLY A 71 -0.38 -1.45 -6.91
CA GLY A 71 -1.54 -1.22 -6.06
C GLY A 71 -1.58 0.25 -5.65
N GLY A 72 -2.73 0.75 -5.22
CA GLY A 72 -2.86 2.16 -4.86
C GLY A 72 -4.02 2.45 -3.92
N MET A 73 -3.74 3.23 -2.88
CA MET A 73 -4.72 3.79 -1.96
C MET A 73 -5.23 5.15 -2.44
N LEU A 74 -6.55 5.26 -2.53
CA LEU A 74 -7.24 6.54 -2.56
C LEU A 74 -7.87 6.83 -1.19
N VAL A 75 -7.32 7.79 -0.47
CA VAL A 75 -7.92 8.27 0.80
C VAL A 75 -9.17 9.09 0.49
N VAL A 76 -10.33 8.54 0.87
CA VAL A 76 -11.67 9.12 0.68
C VAL A 76 -12.05 10.04 1.84
N ARG A 77 -11.82 9.60 3.08
CA ARG A 77 -12.16 10.36 4.29
C ARG A 77 -11.05 10.23 5.31
N HIS A 78 -10.60 11.37 5.81
CA HIS A 78 -9.61 11.46 6.88
C HIS A 78 -9.89 12.66 7.76
N SER A 79 -9.91 12.45 9.08
CA SER A 79 -10.20 13.53 10.05
C SER A 79 -9.20 13.63 11.20
N ASP A 80 -8.30 12.66 11.28
CA ASP A 80 -7.32 12.55 12.36
C ASP A 80 -6.29 13.69 12.25
N SER A 81 -5.61 13.95 13.36
CA SER A 81 -4.55 14.96 13.45
C SER A 81 -3.26 14.31 13.97
N GLY A 82 -2.10 14.93 13.74
CA GLY A 82 -0.83 14.29 14.06
C GLY A 82 -0.49 13.12 13.14
N THR A 83 -1.00 13.16 11.91
CA THR A 83 -0.80 12.17 10.84
C THR A 83 -0.11 12.82 9.65
N GLY A 84 0.47 12.02 8.75
CA GLY A 84 1.02 12.50 7.47
C GLY A 84 -0.02 12.78 6.38
N THR A 85 -1.31 12.71 6.71
CA THR A 85 -2.44 12.82 5.78
C THR A 85 -3.30 14.03 6.12
N SER A 86 -3.66 14.79 5.10
CA SER A 86 -4.51 15.98 5.19
C SER A 86 -5.97 15.61 5.41
N LYS A 87 -6.66 16.41 6.19
CA LYS A 87 -8.11 16.24 6.42
C LYS A 87 -8.89 16.41 5.13
N ARG A 88 -9.83 15.49 4.89
CA ARG A 88 -10.67 15.46 3.69
C ARG A 88 -11.91 14.61 3.93
N ASP A 89 -12.96 14.88 3.17
CA ASP A 89 -14.15 14.04 3.13
C ASP A 89 -14.76 14.09 1.73
N PHE A 90 -14.59 13.00 0.99
CA PHE A 90 -15.21 12.76 -0.31
C PHE A 90 -16.26 11.65 -0.25
N GLY A 91 -16.59 11.12 0.94
CA GLY A 91 -17.37 9.89 1.06
C GLY A 91 -18.73 9.94 0.36
N GLN A 92 -19.42 11.09 0.41
CA GLN A 92 -20.69 11.28 -0.28
C GLN A 92 -20.58 11.03 -1.79
N ALA A 93 -19.46 11.40 -2.42
CA ALA A 93 -19.23 11.14 -3.84
C ALA A 93 -19.09 9.64 -4.13
N PHE A 94 -18.57 8.86 -3.19
CA PHE A 94 -18.38 7.42 -3.29
C PHE A 94 -19.62 6.60 -2.90
N GLY A 95 -20.68 7.24 -2.40
CA GLY A 95 -21.88 6.57 -1.91
C GLY A 95 -21.88 6.26 -0.41
N SER A 96 -20.79 6.60 0.31
CA SER A 96 -20.66 6.39 1.75
C SER A 96 -20.97 7.67 2.53
N ALA A 97 -22.03 7.64 3.32
CA ALA A 97 -22.47 8.79 4.11
C ALA A 97 -21.44 9.14 5.21
N SER A 98 -20.78 8.15 5.81
CA SER A 98 -19.98 8.38 7.02
C SER A 98 -18.80 7.43 7.25
N ARG A 99 -18.79 6.22 6.69
CA ARG A 99 -17.81 5.19 7.11
C ARG A 99 -16.54 5.12 6.25
N LEU A 100 -16.68 5.15 4.93
CA LEU A 100 -15.58 4.87 4.00
C LEU A 100 -14.42 5.84 4.21
N LYS A 101 -13.24 5.30 4.58
CA LYS A 101 -11.98 6.02 4.75
C LYS A 101 -11.11 5.97 3.50
N GLY A 102 -11.08 4.83 2.82
CA GLY A 102 -10.21 4.66 1.67
C GLY A 102 -10.66 3.57 0.70
N VAL A 103 -10.16 3.64 -0.52
CA VAL A 103 -10.37 2.63 -1.55
C VAL A 103 -9.01 2.17 -2.05
N VAL A 104 -8.74 0.88 -1.92
CA VAL A 104 -7.51 0.26 -2.44
C VAL A 104 -7.81 -0.34 -3.81
N HIS A 105 -6.92 -0.13 -4.76
CA HIS A 105 -6.89 -0.89 -6.01
C HIS A 105 -5.71 -1.86 -5.99
N LEU A 106 -5.97 -3.12 -6.35
CA LEU A 106 -4.98 -4.15 -6.64
C LEU A 106 -5.17 -4.66 -8.07
N SER A 107 -4.06 -4.95 -8.74
CA SER A 107 -4.02 -5.43 -10.12
C SER A 107 -4.12 -6.96 -10.25
N SER A 108 -3.95 -7.73 -9.17
CA SER A 108 -4.13 -9.18 -9.17
C SER A 108 -4.50 -9.74 -7.79
N LEU A 109 -5.00 -10.99 -7.76
CA LEU A 109 -5.41 -11.66 -6.52
C LEU A 109 -4.22 -11.88 -5.57
N GLU A 110 -3.06 -12.22 -6.13
CA GLU A 110 -1.80 -12.45 -5.41
C GLU A 110 -1.44 -11.29 -4.49
N GLN A 111 -1.76 -10.06 -4.89
CA GLN A 111 -1.38 -8.84 -4.18
C GLN A 111 -2.12 -8.63 -2.87
N ILE A 112 -3.19 -9.40 -2.63
CA ILE A 112 -3.86 -9.44 -1.33
C ILE A 112 -2.88 -9.94 -0.26
N VAL A 113 -2.13 -11.00 -0.56
CA VAL A 113 -1.25 -11.68 0.41
C VAL A 113 0.22 -11.37 0.18
N LEU A 114 0.61 -11.15 -1.07
CA LEU A 114 1.98 -10.80 -1.44
C LEU A 114 2.25 -9.31 -1.35
N GLY A 115 1.22 -8.47 -1.26
CA GLY A 115 1.33 -7.02 -1.23
C GLY A 115 1.06 -6.36 -2.59
N PRO A 116 0.73 -5.06 -2.62
CA PRO A 116 1.04 -4.09 -1.55
C PRO A 116 -0.11 -3.78 -0.57
N LEU A 117 -1.04 -4.70 -0.29
CA LEU A 117 -2.22 -4.36 0.51
C LEU A 117 -1.91 -3.72 1.89
N LEU A 118 -0.94 -4.22 2.67
CA LEU A 118 -0.55 -3.59 3.93
C LEU A 118 0.04 -2.19 3.74
N HIS A 119 0.85 -2.03 2.70
CA HIS A 119 1.43 -0.76 2.28
C HIS A 119 0.33 0.26 1.93
N GLU A 120 -0.64 -0.14 1.11
CA GLU A 120 -1.76 0.72 0.75
C GLU A 120 -2.61 1.10 1.97
N PHE A 121 -2.82 0.18 2.91
CA PHE A 121 -3.50 0.51 4.17
C PHE A 121 -2.78 1.60 4.98
N MET A 122 -1.45 1.63 4.98
CA MET A 122 -0.69 2.62 5.74
C MET A 122 -0.88 4.05 5.20
N HIS A 123 -1.20 4.19 3.91
CA HIS A 123 -1.50 5.49 3.32
C HIS A 123 -2.75 6.17 3.91
N LEU A 124 -3.60 5.47 4.68
CA LEU A 124 -4.64 6.12 5.48
C LEU A 124 -4.07 7.18 6.44
N TRP A 125 -2.90 6.93 7.02
CA TRP A 125 -2.28 7.82 8.01
C TRP A 125 -1.04 8.55 7.50
N PHE A 126 -0.50 8.19 6.33
CA PHE A 126 0.64 8.87 5.74
C PHE A 126 0.57 8.89 4.19
N SER A 127 0.10 9.98 3.60
CA SER A 127 0.01 10.12 2.13
C SER A 127 0.48 11.45 1.56
N ASP A 128 0.37 12.56 2.30
CA ASP A 128 0.42 13.90 1.70
C ASP A 128 1.66 14.72 2.09
N LEU A 129 2.34 14.35 3.17
CA LEU A 129 3.36 15.21 3.78
C LEU A 129 4.79 14.71 3.53
N THR A 130 5.59 15.58 2.93
CA THR A 130 7.06 15.45 2.81
C THR A 130 7.73 15.86 4.13
N VAL A 131 7.36 15.22 5.23
CA VAL A 131 8.01 15.51 6.52
C VAL A 131 9.46 15.03 6.46
N ILE A 132 9.65 13.85 5.88
CA ILE A 132 10.96 13.28 5.58
C ILE A 132 11.16 13.39 4.06
N PRO A 133 12.31 13.90 3.59
CA PRO A 133 12.67 13.90 2.18
C PRO A 133 12.61 12.48 1.61
N SER A 134 11.81 12.33 0.57
CA SER A 134 11.59 11.07 -0.12
C SER A 134 11.44 11.35 -1.61
N GLU A 135 11.92 10.42 -2.42
CA GLU A 135 11.75 10.46 -3.88
C GLU A 135 10.29 10.30 -4.28
N PHE A 136 9.55 9.57 -3.46
CA PHE A 136 8.13 9.32 -3.63
C PHE A 136 7.40 9.93 -2.45
N VAL A 137 6.60 10.96 -2.72
CA VAL A 137 5.72 11.57 -1.70
C VAL A 137 4.88 10.46 -1.07
N GLY A 138 4.66 10.53 0.24
CA GLY A 138 3.96 9.49 0.99
C GLY A 138 4.81 8.29 1.38
N HIS A 139 6.14 8.34 1.23
CA HIS A 139 7.06 7.27 1.67
C HIS A 139 8.15 7.80 2.61
N TRP A 140 8.81 6.88 3.32
CA TRP A 140 9.82 7.24 4.33
C TRP A 140 11.19 7.62 3.76
N GLY A 141 11.45 7.39 2.47
CA GLY A 141 12.64 7.89 1.78
C GLY A 141 13.96 7.51 2.45
N PHE A 142 14.87 8.48 2.60
CA PHE A 142 16.20 8.28 3.19
C PHE A 142 16.15 8.31 4.73
N SER A 143 15.37 7.42 5.32
CA SER A 143 15.26 7.30 6.78
C SER A 143 15.22 5.86 7.26
N SER A 144 15.57 5.66 8.53
CA SER A 144 15.59 4.36 9.19
C SER A 144 14.22 3.92 9.72
N VAL A 145 13.11 4.35 9.09
CA VAL A 145 11.77 3.94 9.53
C VAL A 145 11.54 2.46 9.22
N GLY A 146 12.01 1.98 8.08
CA GLY A 146 12.06 0.54 7.74
C GLY A 146 10.70 -0.15 7.78
N GLY A 147 9.63 0.57 7.46
CA GLY A 147 8.25 0.11 7.59
C GLY A 147 7.59 -0.27 6.28
N GLN A 148 6.27 -0.36 6.29
CA GLN A 148 5.51 -0.70 5.09
C GLN A 148 5.64 0.35 3.99
N LEU A 149 5.81 1.63 4.31
CA LEU A 149 6.02 2.73 3.34
C LEU A 149 7.51 2.97 3.01
N GLY A 150 8.38 1.99 3.28
CA GLY A 150 9.80 2.03 2.94
C GLY A 150 10.69 2.65 4.00
N GLY A 151 11.80 3.26 3.56
CA GLY A 151 12.95 3.48 4.44
C GLY A 151 13.70 2.17 4.69
N PHE A 152 14.85 2.26 5.36
CA PHE A 152 15.74 1.13 5.59
C PHE A 152 15.74 0.69 7.06
N GLN A 153 16.22 -0.53 7.34
CA GLN A 153 16.52 -0.95 8.71
C GLN A 153 17.83 -0.31 9.16
N LEU A 154 17.87 0.28 10.36
CA LEU A 154 19.05 1.03 10.83
C LEU A 154 20.31 0.16 10.86
N GLU A 155 20.16 -1.13 11.14
CA GLU A 155 21.24 -2.12 11.20
C GLU A 155 21.88 -2.39 9.83
N GLU A 156 21.15 -2.11 8.75
CA GLU A 156 21.66 -2.24 7.37
C GLU A 156 22.42 -0.98 6.91
N LEU A 157 22.40 0.11 7.69
CA LEU A 157 23.08 1.35 7.33
C LEU A 157 24.59 1.26 7.56
N GLU A 158 25.36 1.39 6.49
CA GLU A 158 26.81 1.46 6.52
C GLU A 158 27.29 2.83 5.99
N THR A 159 28.28 3.43 6.66
CA THR A 159 28.96 4.62 6.16
C THR A 159 30.13 4.24 5.26
N LEU A 160 30.17 4.80 4.05
CA LEU A 160 31.27 4.65 3.11
C LEU A 160 32.30 5.79 3.23
N GLY A 161 32.09 6.72 4.16
CA GLY A 161 32.88 7.93 4.34
C GLY A 161 32.53 9.05 3.35
N ARG A 162 33.01 10.26 3.62
CA ARG A 162 32.79 11.47 2.78
C ARG A 162 31.32 11.76 2.45
N GLY A 163 30.42 11.52 3.41
CA GLY A 163 28.98 11.73 3.22
C GLY A 163 28.28 10.71 2.31
N LYS A 164 28.96 9.61 1.95
CA LYS A 164 28.34 8.46 1.28
C LYS A 164 27.88 7.41 2.30
N TYR A 165 26.73 6.85 2.01
CA TYR A 165 26.07 5.84 2.82
C TYR A 165 25.52 4.76 1.89
N ILE A 166 25.41 3.55 2.42
CA ILE A 166 24.72 2.45 1.77
C ILE A 166 23.78 1.84 2.79
N ALA A 167 22.58 1.53 2.36
CA ALA A 167 21.71 0.65 3.12
C ALA A 167 20.94 -0.25 2.16
N GLY A 168 20.44 -1.35 2.68
CA GLY A 168 19.45 -2.12 1.96
C GLY A 168 18.15 -1.31 1.83
N ASN A 169 17.38 -1.65 0.80
CA ASN A 169 15.93 -1.63 0.93
C ASN A 169 15.27 -0.27 1.28
N PHE A 170 15.32 0.72 0.37
CA PHE A 170 14.78 2.07 0.63
C PHE A 170 13.32 2.29 0.19
N GLY A 171 12.84 1.55 -0.81
CA GLY A 171 11.64 1.92 -1.55
C GLY A 171 10.44 0.99 -1.34
N PRO A 172 9.30 1.28 -2.01
CA PRO A 172 8.17 0.35 -2.16
C PRO A 172 8.56 -0.95 -2.89
N GLN A 173 9.84 -1.15 -3.20
CA GLN A 173 10.40 -2.44 -3.62
C GLN A 173 10.18 -3.54 -2.56
N ARG A 174 9.94 -3.17 -1.29
CA ARG A 174 9.36 -4.04 -0.24
C ARG A 174 7.90 -3.75 0.10
N ALA A 175 7.12 -3.14 -0.80
CA ALA A 175 5.66 -3.17 -0.74
C ALA A 175 5.09 -4.56 -1.06
N VAL A 176 5.86 -5.58 -0.71
CA VAL A 176 5.36 -6.90 -0.41
C VAL A 176 4.86 -6.87 1.04
N ASN A 177 3.89 -7.69 1.40
CA ASN A 177 3.42 -7.79 2.79
C ASN A 177 4.45 -8.51 3.69
N SER A 178 5.75 -8.21 3.54
CA SER A 178 6.87 -8.98 4.11
C SER A 178 7.57 -8.29 5.29
N VAL A 179 7.05 -7.15 5.73
CA VAL A 179 7.48 -6.46 6.95
C VAL A 179 6.26 -6.03 7.74
N PRO A 180 6.30 -6.02 9.08
CA PRO A 180 5.23 -5.44 9.87
C PRO A 180 5.26 -3.91 9.75
N TYR A 181 4.25 -3.24 10.31
CA TYR A 181 4.33 -1.79 10.49
C TYR A 181 5.48 -1.43 11.45
N SER A 182 6.23 -0.40 11.09
CA SER A 182 7.26 0.19 11.94
C SER A 182 6.65 0.88 13.17
N ASP A 183 7.45 1.16 14.19
CA ASP A 183 6.96 1.83 15.40
C ASP A 183 6.40 3.23 15.12
N LEU A 184 7.00 3.96 14.17
CA LEU A 184 6.46 5.24 13.70
C LEU A 184 5.11 5.05 13.01
N GLU A 185 4.99 4.08 12.11
CA GLU A 185 3.72 3.79 11.42
C GLU A 185 2.63 3.37 12.40
N MET A 186 2.95 2.53 13.38
CA MET A 186 2.06 2.16 14.47
C MET A 186 1.63 3.37 15.30
N TYR A 187 2.55 4.30 15.61
CA TYR A 187 2.20 5.55 16.28
C TYR A 187 1.27 6.43 15.43
N LEU A 188 1.52 6.54 14.12
CA LEU A 188 0.69 7.32 13.20
C LEU A 188 -0.68 6.70 12.96
N ALA A 189 -0.78 5.37 12.94
CA ALA A 189 -2.05 4.66 12.98
C ALA A 189 -2.80 4.89 14.30
N GLY A 190 -2.05 5.21 15.36
CA GLY A 190 -2.55 5.39 16.71
C GLY A 190 -2.72 4.05 17.41
N TRP A 191 -1.75 3.16 17.27
CA TRP A 191 -1.70 1.85 17.92
C TRP A 191 -0.52 1.73 18.89
N LEU A 192 0.44 2.66 18.82
CA LEU A 192 1.60 2.71 19.71
C LEU A 192 1.66 4.05 20.47
N PRO A 193 1.98 4.05 21.78
CA PRO A 193 2.20 5.29 22.52
C PRO A 193 3.46 6.02 22.04
N PRO A 194 3.52 7.36 22.19
CA PRO A 194 4.67 8.14 21.74
C PRO A 194 5.99 7.76 22.44
N THR A 195 5.94 7.18 23.65
CA THR A 195 7.13 6.76 24.40
C THR A 195 7.87 5.59 23.78
N ASP A 196 7.18 4.82 22.94
CA ASP A 196 7.68 3.58 22.38
C ASP A 196 8.14 3.78 20.93
N VAL A 197 8.05 5.01 20.41
CA VAL A 197 8.63 5.38 19.11
C VAL A 197 10.13 5.61 19.29
N PRO A 198 10.99 4.78 18.67
CA PRO A 198 12.43 4.93 18.78
C PRO A 198 12.90 6.19 18.06
N GLU A 199 14.17 6.53 18.27
CA GLU A 199 14.81 7.56 17.47
C GLU A 199 15.02 7.07 16.02
N ILE A 200 14.76 7.95 15.07
CA ILE A 200 14.82 7.67 13.64
C ILE A 200 15.99 8.44 13.05
N TRP A 201 16.83 7.75 12.29
CA TRP A 201 17.88 8.37 11.50
C TRP A 201 17.28 8.93 10.21
N VAL A 202 17.59 10.18 9.87
CA VAL A 202 17.07 10.85 8.67
C VAL A 202 18.18 11.59 7.94
N ALA A 203 18.37 11.29 6.66
CA ALA A 203 19.15 12.11 5.74
C ALA A 203 18.26 13.19 5.11
N GLU A 204 18.36 14.41 5.64
CA GLU A 204 17.50 15.53 5.23
C GLU A 204 17.80 16.08 3.82
N ASP A 205 18.97 15.78 3.28
CA ASP A 205 19.38 16.13 1.93
C ASP A 205 19.82 14.90 1.13
N GLY A 206 19.27 13.74 1.49
CA GLY A 206 19.57 12.46 0.86
C GLY A 206 19.31 12.48 -0.65
N GLN A 207 20.28 12.00 -1.42
CA GLN A 207 20.18 11.82 -2.87
C GLN A 207 20.89 10.54 -3.28
N TRP A 208 20.41 9.84 -4.29
CA TRP A 208 21.15 8.69 -4.82
C TRP A 208 22.53 9.12 -5.33
N SER A 209 23.53 8.29 -5.04
CA SER A 209 24.83 8.40 -5.66
C SER A 209 24.71 7.85 -7.08
N LEU A 210 25.00 8.68 -8.08
CA LEU A 210 24.84 8.31 -9.49
C LEU A 210 26.20 8.02 -10.12
N LYS A 211 26.29 6.90 -10.83
CA LYS A 211 27.41 6.57 -11.71
C LYS A 211 27.02 6.94 -13.14
N ARG A 212 27.84 7.78 -13.77
CA ARG A 212 27.73 8.03 -15.21
C ARG A 212 28.25 6.81 -15.98
N LEU A 213 27.42 6.32 -16.90
CA LEU A 213 27.73 5.21 -17.78
C LEU A 213 28.53 5.67 -19.00
N THR A 214 29.39 4.79 -19.47
CA THR A 214 29.99 4.87 -20.81
C THR A 214 28.98 4.45 -21.87
N LYS A 215 29.25 4.76 -23.15
CA LYS A 215 28.39 4.34 -24.27
C LYS A 215 28.22 2.82 -24.35
N GLU A 216 29.27 2.07 -24.03
CA GLU A 216 29.26 0.60 -24.03
C GLU A 216 28.35 0.06 -22.91
N GLU A 217 28.49 0.58 -21.69
CA GLU A 217 27.61 0.20 -20.56
C GLU A 217 26.13 0.56 -20.80
N LEU A 218 25.85 1.65 -21.54
CA LEU A 218 24.48 2.03 -21.91
C LEU A 218 23.83 1.07 -22.90
N GLU A 219 24.62 0.48 -23.80
CA GLU A 219 24.12 -0.51 -24.76
C GLU A 219 23.76 -1.81 -24.05
N ASP A 220 24.52 -2.21 -23.03
CA ASP A 220 24.23 -3.36 -22.18
C ASP A 220 23.03 -3.11 -21.23
N CYS A 221 22.91 -1.90 -20.67
CA CYS A 221 21.82 -1.56 -19.73
C CYS A 221 20.42 -1.52 -20.37
N LYS A 222 20.32 -1.26 -21.68
CA LYS A 222 19.03 -1.24 -22.41
C LYS A 222 18.27 -2.57 -22.33
N PHE A 223 18.94 -3.67 -21.98
CA PHE A 223 18.33 -4.98 -21.78
C PHE A 223 17.71 -5.17 -20.38
N GLU A 224 18.13 -4.37 -19.39
CA GLU A 224 17.74 -4.52 -17.98
C GLU A 224 16.77 -3.43 -17.48
N SER A 225 16.68 -2.28 -18.14
CA SER A 225 15.88 -1.15 -17.67
C SER A 225 14.38 -1.34 -17.91
N GLY A 226 13.65 -1.73 -16.86
CA GLY A 226 12.19 -1.56 -16.77
C GLY A 226 11.77 -0.10 -16.56
N PRO A 227 10.47 0.24 -16.77
CA PRO A 227 9.99 1.61 -17.01
C PRO A 227 9.92 2.54 -15.77
N PHE A 228 10.70 2.31 -14.71
CA PHE A 228 10.53 2.97 -13.41
C PHE A 228 11.70 3.82 -12.92
N MET A 229 12.72 4.05 -13.74
CA MET A 229 13.74 5.05 -13.40
C MET A 229 13.20 6.43 -13.82
N GLY A 230 12.49 7.09 -12.90
CA GLY A 230 12.11 8.50 -13.09
C GLY A 230 13.36 9.33 -13.36
N GLU A 231 13.31 10.19 -14.38
CA GLU A 231 14.30 11.19 -14.82
C GLU A 231 15.73 11.05 -14.26
N LEU A 232 16.32 9.86 -14.36
CA LEU A 232 17.77 9.78 -14.41
C LEU A 232 18.16 10.29 -15.79
N ASP A 233 19.15 11.17 -15.85
CA ASP A 233 19.84 11.48 -17.10
C ASP A 233 20.12 10.13 -17.78
N GLU A 234 19.71 9.94 -19.04
CA GLU A 234 19.68 8.61 -19.71
C GLU A 234 21.04 7.89 -19.66
N ASP A 235 22.11 8.65 -19.36
CA ASP A 235 23.49 8.23 -19.16
C ASP A 235 23.87 7.82 -17.70
N CYS A 236 22.95 7.77 -16.73
CA CYS A 236 23.27 7.53 -15.30
C CYS A 236 22.48 6.39 -14.66
N ILE A 237 23.14 5.64 -13.77
CA ILE A 237 22.50 4.63 -12.90
C ILE A 237 22.79 4.89 -11.42
N ILE A 238 21.89 4.44 -10.55
CA ILE A 238 22.12 4.45 -9.10
C ILE A 238 23.28 3.49 -8.79
N GLU A 239 24.32 3.99 -8.12
CA GLU A 239 25.43 3.19 -7.61
C GLU A 239 24.92 2.12 -6.65
N LYS A 240 25.43 0.90 -6.79
CA LYS A 240 25.14 -0.23 -5.91
C LYS A 240 26.42 -0.93 -5.49
N ASP A 241 26.38 -1.65 -4.37
CA ASP A 241 27.44 -2.60 -4.02
C ASP A 241 27.21 -4.00 -4.63
N ASP A 242 28.10 -4.94 -4.30
CA ASP A 242 28.04 -6.33 -4.77
C ASP A 242 26.79 -7.10 -4.28
N ARG A 243 26.09 -6.60 -3.25
CA ARG A 243 24.81 -7.12 -2.75
C ARG A 243 23.62 -6.54 -3.52
N GLY A 244 23.84 -5.51 -4.33
CA GLY A 244 22.80 -4.76 -5.02
C GLY A 244 22.17 -3.65 -4.16
N TYR A 245 22.73 -3.35 -2.98
CA TYR A 245 22.25 -2.28 -2.11
C TYR A 245 22.59 -0.91 -2.69
N LYS A 246 21.67 0.04 -2.60
CA LYS A 246 21.81 1.34 -3.26
C LYS A 246 22.62 2.31 -2.39
N ILE A 247 23.53 3.04 -3.02
CA ILE A 247 24.39 4.03 -2.39
C ILE A 247 23.74 5.41 -2.53
N PHE A 248 23.69 6.16 -1.44
CA PHE A 248 23.19 7.54 -1.39
C PHE A 248 24.20 8.48 -0.72
N VAL A 249 24.08 9.76 -1.01
CA VAL A 249 24.86 10.84 -0.42
C VAL A 249 23.97 11.72 0.43
N ALA A 250 24.51 12.23 1.54
CA ALA A 250 23.85 13.21 2.39
C ALA A 250 24.90 14.03 3.16
N ASN A 251 24.68 15.34 3.29
CA ASN A 251 25.51 16.22 4.10
C ASN A 251 24.84 16.60 5.42
N LYS A 252 23.52 16.40 5.53
CA LYS A 252 22.74 16.72 6.72
C LYS A 252 22.01 15.48 7.23
N ILE A 253 22.56 14.93 8.30
CA ILE A 253 21.96 13.84 9.05
C ILE A 253 21.32 14.38 10.33
N SER A 254 20.12 13.92 10.63
CA SER A 254 19.41 14.22 11.86
C SER A 254 18.88 12.96 12.52
N THR A 255 18.65 13.08 13.83
CA THR A 255 18.01 12.05 14.64
C THR A 255 16.67 12.60 15.12
N TRP A 256 15.59 11.96 14.72
CA TRP A 256 14.23 12.37 15.02
C TRP A 256 13.67 11.49 16.12
N ASN A 257 13.40 12.08 17.27
CA ASN A 257 12.60 11.44 18.30
C ASN A 257 11.12 11.86 18.17
N VAL A 258 10.26 11.27 19.00
CA VAL A 258 8.83 11.56 18.98
C VAL A 258 8.48 13.04 19.19
N LYS A 259 9.33 13.83 19.87
CA LYS A 259 9.07 15.27 20.04
C LYS A 259 9.25 16.02 18.72
N GLU A 260 10.22 15.64 17.89
CA GLU A 260 10.38 16.20 16.55
C GLU A 260 9.22 15.80 15.65
N ILE A 261 8.77 14.53 15.72
CA ILE A 261 7.58 14.08 14.99
C ILE A 261 6.35 14.89 15.39
N ILE A 262 6.09 15.06 16.70
CA ILE A 262 4.97 15.86 17.21
C ILE A 262 5.12 17.34 16.84
N ARG A 263 6.34 17.88 16.78
CA ARG A 263 6.57 19.27 16.35
C ARG A 263 6.17 19.47 14.90
N ASN A 264 6.46 18.50 14.03
CA ASN A 264 6.20 18.59 12.60
C ASN A 264 4.76 18.23 12.21
N LEU A 265 4.17 17.21 12.84
CA LEU A 265 2.84 16.69 12.49
C LEU A 265 1.72 17.15 13.45
N GLY A 266 2.10 17.61 14.64
CA GLY A 266 1.19 17.74 15.77
C GLY A 266 1.05 16.42 16.56
N PRO A 267 0.40 16.46 17.74
CA PRO A 267 0.13 15.26 18.51
C PRO A 267 -0.90 14.38 17.81
N ARG A 268 -0.67 13.06 17.81
CA ARG A 268 -1.59 12.06 17.24
C ARG A 268 -2.94 12.08 17.96
N LYS A 269 -4.02 12.38 17.22
CA LYS A 269 -5.41 12.46 17.71
C LYS A 269 -6.41 11.84 16.73
N PRO A 270 -7.22 10.83 17.16
CA PRO A 270 -7.17 10.15 18.46
C PRO A 270 -5.79 9.54 18.76
N ASN A 271 -5.47 9.37 20.05
CA ASN A 271 -4.22 8.76 20.50
C ASN A 271 -4.37 7.22 20.58
N PHE A 272 -3.30 6.53 20.95
CA PHE A 272 -3.26 5.06 21.02
C PHE A 272 -4.35 4.39 21.89
N GLU A 273 -4.92 5.12 22.84
CA GLU A 273 -5.98 4.63 23.72
C GLU A 273 -7.37 4.66 23.05
N ASN A 274 -7.59 5.60 22.12
CA ASN A 274 -8.92 5.91 21.58
C ASN A 274 -9.02 5.76 20.06
N SER A 275 -7.91 5.46 19.39
CA SER A 275 -7.90 5.22 17.95
C SER A 275 -8.66 3.96 17.59
N GLN A 276 -9.19 3.94 16.38
CA GLN A 276 -9.83 2.76 15.83
C GLN A 276 -8.81 1.62 15.68
N LYS A 277 -9.19 0.45 16.19
CA LYS A 277 -8.42 -0.78 16.13
C LYS A 277 -9.12 -1.89 15.35
N ASN A 278 -10.42 -1.77 15.12
CA ASN A 278 -11.19 -2.75 14.38
C ASN A 278 -11.69 -2.10 13.09
N PHE A 279 -11.30 -2.66 11.96
CA PHE A 279 -11.64 -2.18 10.63
C PHE A 279 -12.53 -3.20 9.93
N ARG A 280 -13.42 -2.72 9.07
CA ARG A 280 -14.20 -3.55 8.16
C ARG A 280 -13.85 -3.22 6.71
N ALA A 281 -13.51 -4.23 5.92
CA ALA A 281 -13.30 -4.10 4.48
C ALA A 281 -14.31 -4.91 3.69
N ALA A 282 -14.64 -4.45 2.48
CA ALA A 282 -15.29 -5.27 1.47
C ALA A 282 -14.35 -5.47 0.29
N PHE A 283 -14.17 -6.72 -0.13
CA PHE A 283 -13.41 -7.05 -1.33
C PHE A 283 -14.36 -7.10 -2.54
N ILE A 284 -13.95 -6.40 -3.59
CA ILE A 284 -14.70 -6.25 -4.83
C ILE A 284 -13.80 -6.75 -5.96
N LEU A 285 -14.09 -7.94 -6.48
CA LEU A 285 -13.39 -8.50 -7.62
C LEU A 285 -13.96 -7.90 -8.91
N VAL A 286 -13.13 -7.20 -9.67
CA VAL A 286 -13.56 -6.43 -10.84
C VAL A 286 -13.11 -7.17 -12.10
N THR A 287 -14.06 -7.58 -12.92
CA THR A 287 -13.81 -8.29 -14.17
C THR A 287 -14.32 -7.53 -15.39
N GLY A 288 -13.71 -7.78 -16.55
CA GLY A 288 -14.18 -7.25 -17.83
C GLY A 288 -15.23 -8.17 -18.46
N LYS A 289 -16.16 -7.56 -19.22
CA LYS A 289 -17.17 -8.30 -19.98
C LYS A 289 -16.55 -9.41 -20.84
N GLY A 290 -17.06 -10.62 -20.68
CA GLY A 290 -16.59 -11.81 -21.40
C GLY A 290 -15.27 -12.40 -20.88
N ASN A 291 -14.78 -11.94 -19.72
CA ASN A 291 -13.55 -12.44 -19.10
C ASN A 291 -13.74 -12.78 -17.62
N PRO A 292 -14.77 -13.56 -17.24
CA PRO A 292 -15.09 -13.83 -15.84
C PRO A 292 -13.94 -14.54 -15.12
N PHE A 293 -13.88 -14.37 -13.80
CA PHE A 293 -13.02 -15.22 -12.98
C PHE A 293 -13.47 -16.68 -13.08
N SER A 294 -12.51 -17.59 -13.18
CA SER A 294 -12.71 -19.03 -13.06
C SER A 294 -13.06 -19.42 -11.62
N GLU A 295 -13.67 -20.60 -11.45
CA GLU A 295 -13.95 -21.15 -10.10
C GLU A 295 -12.69 -21.28 -9.23
N SER A 296 -11.55 -21.63 -9.84
CA SER A 296 -10.26 -21.69 -9.16
C SER A 296 -9.79 -20.31 -8.69
N GLU A 297 -9.94 -19.26 -9.51
CA GLU A 297 -9.55 -17.91 -9.11
C GLU A 297 -10.44 -17.36 -8.00
N LEU A 298 -11.75 -17.66 -8.05
CA LEU A 298 -12.68 -17.31 -6.98
C LEU A 298 -12.33 -18.03 -5.67
N ALA A 299 -11.96 -19.32 -5.73
CA ALA A 299 -11.48 -20.06 -4.57
C ALA A 299 -10.16 -19.49 -4.03
N THR A 300 -9.24 -19.09 -4.90
CA THR A 300 -8.00 -18.39 -4.52
C THR A 300 -8.29 -17.06 -3.86
N ALA A 301 -9.22 -16.27 -4.38
CA ALA A 301 -9.62 -15.00 -3.80
C ALA A 301 -10.20 -15.20 -2.39
N GLU A 302 -11.14 -16.13 -2.22
CA GLU A 302 -11.69 -16.53 -0.92
C GLU A 302 -10.58 -16.93 0.05
N HIS A 303 -9.65 -17.78 -0.40
CA HIS A 303 -8.54 -18.24 0.42
C HIS A 303 -7.64 -17.08 0.88
N TYR A 304 -7.19 -16.24 -0.05
CA TYR A 304 -6.29 -15.11 0.24
C TYR A 304 -6.93 -14.03 1.11
N ILE A 305 -8.20 -13.69 0.87
CA ILE A 305 -8.95 -12.73 1.71
C ILE A 305 -9.03 -13.25 3.14
N ASN A 306 -9.38 -14.53 3.32
CA ASN A 306 -9.45 -15.14 4.63
C ASN A 306 -8.07 -15.12 5.32
N GLN A 307 -6.99 -15.54 4.65
CA GLN A 307 -5.65 -15.51 5.26
C GLN A 307 -5.21 -14.10 5.65
N PHE A 308 -5.48 -13.10 4.81
CA PHE A 308 -5.12 -11.71 5.07
C PHE A 308 -5.90 -11.08 6.25
N THR A 309 -7.10 -11.56 6.52
CA THR A 309 -8.02 -10.98 7.54
C THR A 309 -8.16 -11.82 8.81
N ILE A 310 -7.46 -12.94 8.92
CA ILE A 310 -7.42 -13.73 10.16
C ILE A 310 -6.89 -12.87 11.33
N GLU A 311 -7.64 -12.88 12.43
CA GLU A 311 -7.20 -12.35 13.72
C GLU A 311 -6.29 -13.37 14.41
N GLY A 312 -5.01 -13.34 14.06
CA GLY A 312 -4.02 -14.26 14.59
C GLY A 312 -2.89 -14.51 13.60
N PRO A 313 -1.90 -15.34 14.00
CA PRO A 313 -0.76 -15.64 13.15
C PRO A 313 -1.19 -16.43 11.91
N LEU A 314 -0.53 -16.17 10.78
CA LEU A 314 -0.73 -16.95 9.56
C LEU A 314 -0.36 -18.43 9.80
N PRO A 315 -1.19 -19.39 9.34
CA PRO A 315 -0.87 -20.81 9.44
C PRO A 315 0.46 -21.14 8.77
N LYS A 316 1.27 -22.00 9.39
CA LYS A 316 2.55 -22.45 8.82
C LYS A 316 2.37 -23.03 7.41
N SER A 317 1.29 -23.80 7.18
CA SER A 317 1.00 -24.38 5.86
C SER A 317 0.83 -23.33 4.78
N PHE A 318 0.22 -22.18 5.11
CA PHE A 318 0.05 -21.07 4.19
C PHE A 318 1.38 -20.33 3.93
N ARG A 319 2.18 -20.13 4.99
CA ARG A 319 3.55 -19.59 4.83
C ARG A 319 4.40 -20.47 3.92
N ASP A 320 4.34 -21.79 4.11
CA ASP A 320 5.07 -22.75 3.27
C ASP A 320 4.60 -22.67 1.81
N GLU A 321 3.28 -22.59 1.56
CA GLU A 321 2.69 -22.40 0.22
C GLU A 321 3.24 -21.16 -0.49
N ILE A 322 3.26 -20.01 0.19
CA ILE A 322 3.71 -18.75 -0.38
C ILE A 322 5.24 -18.69 -0.53
N ALA A 323 5.99 -19.19 0.45
CA ALA A 323 7.46 -19.19 0.43
C ALA A 323 8.01 -19.94 -0.80
N HIS A 324 7.36 -21.04 -1.19
CA HIS A 324 7.71 -21.80 -2.38
C HIS A 324 7.53 -21.04 -3.70
N ALA A 325 6.66 -20.03 -3.73
CA ALA A 325 6.36 -19.29 -4.94
C ALA A 325 7.38 -18.18 -5.26
N LEU A 326 8.00 -17.54 -4.25
CA LEU A 326 8.63 -16.22 -4.46
C LEU A 326 9.92 -15.90 -3.67
N TRP A 327 10.54 -16.85 -2.95
CA TRP A 327 11.75 -16.59 -2.14
C TRP A 327 11.57 -15.45 -1.11
N ILE A 328 10.34 -15.26 -0.63
CA ILE A 328 10.02 -14.30 0.41
C ILE A 328 10.21 -14.99 1.76
N GLU A 329 11.05 -14.41 2.61
CA GLU A 329 11.39 -14.99 3.93
C GLU A 329 10.19 -14.99 4.89
N ASP A 330 9.39 -13.92 4.87
CA ASP A 330 8.21 -13.79 5.70
C ASP A 330 7.09 -13.02 5.01
N ILE A 331 5.85 -13.38 5.32
CA ILE A 331 4.64 -12.63 4.98
C ILE A 331 3.83 -12.35 6.24
N TYR A 332 3.08 -11.27 6.21
CA TYR A 332 2.26 -10.80 7.32
C TYR A 332 0.83 -10.60 6.84
N ASN A 333 -0.14 -11.06 7.63
CA ASN A 333 -1.51 -10.59 7.50
C ASN A 333 -1.71 -9.24 8.22
N PHE A 334 -2.91 -8.66 8.15
CA PHE A 334 -3.18 -7.36 8.78
C PHE A 334 -2.92 -7.36 10.29
N TRP A 335 -3.34 -8.42 10.99
CA TRP A 335 -3.19 -8.53 12.44
C TRP A 335 -1.73 -8.66 12.87
N GLU A 336 -0.95 -9.51 12.18
CA GLU A 336 0.48 -9.70 12.45
C GLU A 336 1.27 -8.42 12.15
N ALA A 337 0.98 -7.75 11.05
CA ALA A 337 1.63 -6.49 10.68
C ALA A 337 1.35 -5.38 11.71
N ALA A 338 0.14 -5.35 12.25
CA ALA A 338 -0.28 -4.48 13.35
C ALA A 338 0.11 -5.00 14.74
N ARG A 339 0.88 -6.09 14.84
CA ARG A 339 1.35 -6.70 16.09
C ARG A 339 0.22 -7.01 17.08
N GLY A 340 -0.96 -7.33 16.56
CA GLY A 340 -2.17 -7.62 17.31
C GLY A 340 -2.90 -6.42 17.90
N GLU A 341 -2.45 -5.19 17.64
CA GLU A 341 -3.14 -3.97 18.09
C GLU A 341 -4.36 -3.62 17.22
N ALA A 342 -4.47 -4.18 16.02
CA ALA A 342 -5.58 -3.92 15.11
C ALA A 342 -6.03 -5.17 14.35
N THR A 343 -7.30 -5.17 13.95
CA THR A 343 -7.98 -6.24 13.21
C THR A 343 -8.64 -5.68 11.96
N LEU A 344 -8.74 -6.50 10.93
CA LEU A 344 -9.49 -6.21 9.71
C LEU A 344 -10.43 -7.37 9.44
N LYS A 345 -11.73 -7.10 9.35
CA LYS A 345 -12.73 -8.10 8.97
C LYS A 345 -13.20 -7.87 7.54
N ALA A 346 -13.38 -8.97 6.81
CA ALA A 346 -13.94 -8.96 5.46
C ALA A 346 -14.95 -10.10 5.25
N ASP A 347 -15.70 -10.43 6.31
CA ASP A 347 -16.70 -11.49 6.34
C ASP A 347 -18.13 -10.93 6.24
N GLU A 348 -19.12 -11.82 6.31
CA GLU A 348 -20.54 -11.52 6.48
C GLU A 348 -21.10 -10.51 5.47
N LEU A 349 -20.50 -10.37 4.29
CA LEU A 349 -20.87 -9.35 3.31
C LEU A 349 -22.34 -9.48 2.90
N GLN A 350 -22.87 -10.70 2.86
CA GLN A 350 -24.29 -10.96 2.59
C GLN A 350 -25.22 -10.40 3.67
N SER A 351 -24.78 -10.32 4.92
CA SER A 351 -25.56 -9.77 6.04
C SER A 351 -25.81 -8.27 5.90
N PHE A 352 -24.93 -7.56 5.20
CA PHE A 352 -25.01 -6.12 4.94
C PHE A 352 -25.66 -5.78 3.61
N ARG A 353 -26.04 -6.79 2.82
CA ARG A 353 -26.73 -6.56 1.55
C ARG A 353 -28.17 -6.15 1.85
N PHE A 354 -28.65 -5.12 1.17
CA PHE A 354 -30.09 -4.87 1.14
C PHE A 354 -30.78 -6.12 0.60
N ARG A 355 -31.62 -6.74 1.43
CA ARG A 355 -32.52 -7.78 0.94
C ARG A 355 -33.45 -7.10 -0.06
N SER A 356 -33.31 -7.41 -1.34
CA SER A 356 -34.32 -7.03 -2.33
C SER A 356 -35.64 -7.63 -1.87
N GLU A 357 -36.67 -6.80 -1.72
CA GLU A 357 -38.06 -7.27 -1.65
C GLU A 357 -38.47 -8.05 -2.91
#